data_AF-A0A959A9L6-F1
#
_entry.id   AF-A0A959A9L6-F1
#
_cell.length_a   1.000
_cell.length_b   1.000
_cell.length_c   1.000
_cell.angle_alpha   90.00
_cell.angle_beta   90.00
_cell.angle_gamma   90.00
#
_symmetry.space_group_name_H-M   'P 1'
#
loop_
_entity.id
_entity.type
_entity.pdbx_description
1 polymer ?
#
loop_
_entity_poly.entity_id
_entity_poly.type
_entity_poly.pdbx_seq_one_letter_code
_entity_poly.pdbx_strand_id
1 'polypeptide(L)'
;MKKLMALVFALFIFSLIQAQSYMTAAGIRLGTDWGITLQQRLAKNTTVEGILQSSLQREELMVTGLVEQHYPILTKGLNVYFGGGVHKGWISQPKDAELTAPEYKDPFGISLVAGAEITLGRINVSYDFKPAFNISGGEQNFYTQTGVSVRYALLSNKVYKKIVKKKKKKKRQQAGKKWWMFWKKVE
;
A
#
# COMPACT_ATOMS: atom_id res chain seq x y z
N MET A 1 37.47 -11.30 4.38
CA MET A 1 36.93 -11.01 3.02
C MET A 1 35.41 -11.13 2.94
N LYS A 2 34.79 -12.28 3.27
CA LYS A 2 33.33 -12.48 3.21
C LYS A 2 32.50 -11.44 3.99
N LYS A 3 32.94 -11.05 5.20
CA LYS A 3 32.28 -10.02 6.03
C LYS A 3 32.37 -8.61 5.44
N LEU A 4 33.49 -8.29 4.78
CA LEU A 4 33.69 -7.00 4.11
C LEU A 4 32.85 -6.90 2.82
N MET A 5 32.73 -8.02 2.10
CA MET A 5 31.88 -8.14 0.91
C MET A 5 30.39 -8.00 1.27
N ALA A 6 29.96 -8.60 2.38
CA ALA A 6 28.60 -8.43 2.91
C ALA A 6 28.32 -6.98 3.36
N LEU A 7 29.32 -6.30 3.93
CA LEU A 7 29.19 -4.89 4.34
C LEU A 7 29.11 -3.94 3.14
N VAL A 8 29.92 -4.17 2.10
CA VAL A 8 29.87 -3.40 0.84
C VAL A 8 28.56 -3.65 0.10
N PHE A 9 28.07 -4.89 0.08
CA PHE A 9 26.76 -5.22 -0.47
C PHE A 9 25.62 -4.55 0.30
N ALA A 10 25.67 -4.56 1.64
CA ALA A 10 24.72 -3.85 2.49
C ALA A 10 24.74 -2.33 2.21
N LEU A 11 25.92 -1.71 2.10
CA LEU A 11 26.09 -0.30 1.77
C LEU A 11 25.58 0.06 0.36
N PHE A 12 25.70 -0.85 -0.61
CA PHE A 12 25.16 -0.66 -1.95
C PHE A 12 23.62 -0.62 -1.97
N ILE A 13 22.96 -1.48 -1.18
CA ILE A 13 21.50 -1.51 -1.01
C ILE A 13 20.98 -0.16 -0.47
N PHE A 14 21.73 0.52 0.41
CA PHE A 14 21.31 1.82 0.96
C PHE A 14 21.37 2.98 -0.03
N SER A 15 22.09 2.88 -1.15
CA SER A 15 22.29 4.01 -2.08
C SER A 15 21.12 4.25 -3.05
N LEU A 16 20.19 3.30 -3.17
CA LEU A 16 19.10 3.34 -4.14
C LEU A 16 17.88 4.07 -3.57
N ILE A 17 17.98 5.38 -3.32
CA ILE A 17 16.98 6.13 -2.52
C ILE A 17 15.83 6.75 -3.37
N GLN A 18 15.45 6.14 -4.49
CA GLN A 18 14.29 6.57 -5.31
C GLN A 18 13.32 5.40 -5.57
N ALA A 19 12.67 4.90 -4.52
CA ALA A 19 11.78 3.74 -4.57
C ALA A 19 10.54 3.95 -5.48
N GLN A 20 9.67 4.95 -5.22
CA GLN A 20 8.44 5.10 -6.02
C GLN A 20 8.34 6.44 -6.76
N SER A 21 7.83 6.40 -7.99
CA SER A 21 7.56 7.61 -8.81
C SER A 21 6.13 8.15 -8.60
N TYR A 22 5.26 7.35 -7.98
CA TYR A 22 3.86 7.66 -7.68
C TYR A 22 3.65 8.05 -6.22
N MET A 23 2.55 8.75 -5.98
CA MET A 23 2.04 9.15 -4.67
C MET A 23 0.77 8.35 -4.32
N THR A 24 -0.13 8.18 -5.30
CA THR A 24 -1.37 7.42 -5.15
C THR A 24 -1.53 6.52 -6.36
N ALA A 25 -1.79 5.24 -6.14
CA ALA A 25 -2.07 4.26 -7.18
C ALA A 25 -3.27 3.39 -6.79
N ALA A 26 -4.12 3.05 -7.73
CA ALA A 26 -5.28 2.19 -7.50
C ALA A 26 -5.41 1.17 -8.62
N GLY A 27 -5.94 -0.01 -8.34
CA GLY A 27 -6.16 -1.00 -9.38
C GLY A 27 -6.71 -2.31 -8.85
N ILE A 28 -6.41 -3.37 -9.58
CA ILE A 28 -6.93 -4.72 -9.33
C ILE A 28 -5.80 -5.63 -8.84
N ARG A 29 -6.16 -6.57 -7.99
CA ARG A 29 -5.31 -7.64 -7.48
C ARG A 29 -5.97 -8.97 -7.81
N LEU A 30 -5.26 -9.86 -8.49
CA LEU A 30 -5.74 -11.15 -8.93
C LEU A 30 -4.76 -12.24 -8.48
N GLY A 31 -5.25 -13.36 -7.97
CA GLY A 31 -4.40 -14.47 -7.54
C GLY A 31 -5.24 -15.53 -6.85
N THR A 32 -4.85 -15.90 -5.63
CA THR A 32 -5.68 -16.77 -4.77
C THR A 32 -7.07 -16.17 -4.54
N ASP A 33 -7.11 -14.85 -4.33
CA ASP A 33 -8.32 -14.05 -4.27
C ASP A 33 -8.29 -12.97 -5.36
N TRP A 34 -9.46 -12.39 -5.65
CA TRP A 34 -9.58 -11.25 -6.53
C TRP A 34 -10.09 -10.04 -5.76
N GLY A 35 -9.65 -8.85 -6.14
CA GLY A 35 -10.02 -7.65 -5.42
C GLY A 35 -9.50 -6.38 -6.04
N ILE A 36 -9.76 -5.29 -5.34
CA ILE A 36 -9.25 -3.96 -5.64
C ILE A 36 -8.26 -3.52 -4.57
N THR A 37 -7.26 -2.77 -5.00
CA THR A 37 -6.18 -2.25 -4.16
C THR A 37 -6.04 -0.75 -4.36
N LEU A 38 -5.84 -0.03 -3.25
CA LEU A 38 -5.50 1.38 -3.23
C LEU A 38 -4.25 1.58 -2.39
N GLN A 39 -3.21 2.12 -3.01
CA GLN A 39 -1.93 2.39 -2.39
C GLN A 39 -1.65 3.89 -2.33
N GLN A 40 -1.35 4.37 -1.14
CA GLN A 40 -1.04 5.77 -0.84
C GLN A 40 0.33 5.86 -0.18
N ARG A 41 1.22 6.64 -0.79
CA ARG A 41 2.53 6.92 -0.23
C ARG A 41 2.44 7.95 0.91
N LEU A 42 3.04 7.61 2.05
CA LEU A 42 3.13 8.48 3.22
C LEU A 42 4.51 9.11 3.38
N ALA A 43 5.57 8.32 3.15
CA ALA A 43 6.95 8.75 3.32
C ALA A 43 7.81 8.38 2.11
N LYS A 44 9.13 8.54 2.19
CA LYS A 44 10.03 8.33 1.05
C LYS A 44 10.00 6.89 0.52
N ASN A 45 9.88 5.93 1.41
CA ASN A 45 9.91 4.51 1.08
C ASN A 45 8.77 3.77 1.79
N THR A 46 7.77 4.49 2.29
CA THR A 46 6.69 3.92 3.11
C THR A 46 5.35 4.24 2.47
N THR A 47 4.56 3.21 2.22
CA THR A 47 3.20 3.30 1.69
C THR A 47 2.20 2.64 2.63
N VAL A 48 0.97 3.09 2.55
CA VAL A 48 -0.19 2.39 3.10
C VAL A 48 -0.96 1.81 1.93
N GLU A 49 -1.35 0.55 2.03
CA GLU A 49 -2.20 -0.13 1.06
C GLU A 49 -3.50 -0.58 1.74
N GLY A 50 -4.63 -0.30 1.08
CA GLY A 50 -5.92 -0.89 1.40
C GLY A 50 -6.31 -1.87 0.31
N ILE A 51 -6.68 -3.09 0.70
CA ILE A 51 -7.13 -4.15 -0.20
C ILE A 51 -8.56 -4.53 0.19
N LEU A 52 -9.47 -4.50 -0.78
CA LEU A 52 -10.81 -5.08 -0.67
C LEU A 52 -10.83 -6.28 -1.60
N GLN A 53 -10.91 -7.49 -1.06
CA GLN A 53 -10.84 -8.72 -1.81
C GLN A 53 -11.99 -9.65 -1.47
N SER A 54 -12.44 -10.41 -2.46
CA SER A 54 -13.44 -11.46 -2.32
C SER A 54 -12.82 -12.77 -2.76
N SER A 55 -13.09 -13.84 -2.02
CA SER A 55 -12.66 -15.18 -2.40
C SER A 55 -13.78 -15.89 -3.17
N LEU A 56 -13.42 -16.66 -4.19
CA LEU A 56 -14.38 -17.54 -4.90
C LEU A 56 -14.58 -18.87 -4.15
N GLN A 57 -13.64 -19.24 -3.29
CA GLN A 57 -13.64 -20.52 -2.57
C GLN A 57 -14.31 -20.43 -1.20
N ARG A 58 -14.31 -19.24 -0.61
CA ARG A 58 -14.98 -18.91 0.64
C ARG A 58 -15.83 -17.69 0.32
N GLU A 59 -17.14 -17.71 0.50
CA GLU A 59 -18.03 -16.56 0.29
C GLU A 59 -17.76 -15.45 1.33
N GLU A 60 -16.54 -14.92 1.30
CA GLU A 60 -15.95 -14.05 2.29
C GLU A 60 -15.49 -12.77 1.61
N LEU A 61 -15.98 -11.64 2.12
CA LEU A 61 -15.47 -10.32 1.79
C LEU A 61 -14.40 -9.95 2.81
N MET A 62 -13.18 -9.68 2.37
CA MET A 62 -12.05 -9.35 3.23
C MET A 62 -11.50 -7.96 2.93
N VAL A 63 -11.27 -7.22 4.01
CA VAL A 63 -10.65 -5.90 3.99
C VAL A 63 -9.32 -5.99 4.71
N THR A 64 -8.24 -5.60 4.03
CA THR A 64 -6.88 -5.59 4.58
C THR A 64 -6.31 -4.18 4.52
N GLY A 65 -5.70 -3.73 5.61
CA GLY A 65 -4.88 -2.52 5.64
C GLY A 65 -3.42 -2.89 5.93
N LEU A 66 -2.50 -2.46 5.08
CA LEU A 66 -1.07 -2.79 5.14
C LEU A 66 -0.22 -1.51 5.19
N VAL A 67 0.87 -1.57 5.94
CA VAL A 67 1.98 -0.61 5.85
C VAL A 67 3.15 -1.33 5.21
N GLU A 68 3.69 -0.76 4.15
CA GLU A 68 4.74 -1.38 3.34
C GLU A 68 5.95 -0.48 3.20
N GLN A 69 7.11 -1.12 3.17
CA GLN A 69 8.39 -0.49 2.97
C GLN A 69 9.00 -0.94 1.64
N HIS A 70 9.33 0.02 0.78
CA HIS A 70 9.77 -0.19 -0.60
C HIS A 70 11.27 0.05 -0.78
N TYR A 71 11.94 -0.88 -1.44
CA TYR A 71 13.39 -0.90 -1.70
C TYR A 71 13.66 -1.17 -3.19
N PRO A 72 14.22 -0.20 -3.94
CA PRO A 72 14.61 -0.44 -5.32
C PRO A 72 15.80 -1.39 -5.40
N ILE A 73 15.80 -2.26 -6.42
CA ILE A 73 16.87 -3.26 -6.63
C ILE A 73 17.79 -2.87 -7.78
N LEU A 74 17.29 -2.94 -9.03
CA LEU A 74 18.15 -2.92 -10.22
C LEU A 74 17.89 -1.71 -11.13
N THR A 75 16.63 -1.30 -11.30
CA THR A 75 16.24 -0.25 -12.26
C THR A 75 15.36 0.81 -11.61
N LYS A 76 15.27 1.99 -12.23
CA LYS A 76 14.35 3.07 -11.84
C LYS A 76 12.91 2.65 -12.15
N GLY A 77 12.35 1.80 -11.30
CA GLY A 77 10.99 1.27 -11.45
C GLY A 77 10.80 -0.11 -10.83
N LEU A 78 11.87 -0.91 -10.68
CA LEU A 78 11.80 -2.23 -10.04
C LEU A 78 12.14 -2.12 -8.56
N ASN A 79 11.15 -2.39 -7.70
CA ASN A 79 11.29 -2.41 -6.26
C ASN A 79 10.89 -3.77 -5.69
N VAL A 80 11.48 -4.14 -4.57
CA VAL A 80 10.86 -5.08 -3.64
C VAL A 80 10.24 -4.33 -2.49
N TYR A 81 9.21 -4.90 -1.93
CA TYR A 81 8.56 -4.37 -0.75
C TYR A 81 8.25 -5.48 0.22
N PHE A 82 8.22 -5.10 1.48
CA PHE A 82 7.71 -5.94 2.55
C PHE A 82 6.96 -5.07 3.55
N GLY A 83 6.03 -5.68 4.25
CA GLY A 83 5.13 -4.94 5.12
C GLY A 83 4.29 -5.84 5.99
N GLY A 84 3.42 -5.20 6.74
CA GLY A 84 2.44 -5.87 7.56
C GLY A 84 1.32 -4.94 7.97
N GLY A 85 0.25 -5.53 8.44
CA GLY A 85 -0.92 -4.83 8.91
C GLY A 85 -2.00 -5.78 9.35
N VAL A 86 -3.25 -5.36 9.25
CA VAL A 86 -4.40 -6.08 9.80
C VAL A 86 -5.41 -6.37 8.72
N HIS A 87 -6.15 -7.45 8.88
CA HIS A 87 -7.28 -7.81 8.03
C HIS A 87 -8.51 -8.12 8.86
N LYS A 88 -9.67 -7.87 8.26
CA LYS A 88 -10.97 -8.27 8.75
C LYS A 88 -11.80 -8.81 7.59
N GLY A 89 -12.36 -9.99 7.76
CA GLY A 89 -13.31 -10.57 6.82
C GLY A 89 -14.72 -10.62 7.38
N TRP A 90 -15.68 -10.77 6.47
CA TRP A 90 -17.08 -11.01 6.73
C TRP A 90 -17.51 -12.23 5.94
N ILE A 91 -17.98 -13.25 6.63
CA ILE A 91 -18.45 -14.49 6.01
C ILE A 91 -19.95 -14.34 5.79
N SER A 92 -20.40 -14.38 4.54
CA SER A 92 -21.83 -14.43 4.24
C SER A 92 -22.28 -15.88 4.29
N GLN A 93 -22.86 -16.32 5.40
CA GLN A 93 -23.56 -17.61 5.39
C GLN A 93 -24.93 -17.42 4.72
N PRO A 94 -25.31 -18.23 3.72
CA PRO A 94 -26.67 -18.25 3.23
C PRO A 94 -27.61 -18.65 4.37
N LYS A 95 -28.69 -17.88 4.56
CA LYS A 95 -29.69 -18.05 5.64
C LYS A 95 -30.39 -19.41 5.66
N ASP A 96 -30.21 -20.23 4.61
CA ASP A 96 -30.87 -21.52 4.42
C ASP A 96 -29.95 -22.73 4.67
N ALA A 97 -28.70 -22.51 5.10
CA ALA A 97 -27.82 -23.62 5.50
C ALA A 97 -28.29 -24.19 6.83
N GLU A 98 -28.62 -25.49 6.83
CA GLU A 98 -29.16 -26.27 7.93
C GLU A 98 -28.49 -25.97 9.29
N LEU A 99 -29.28 -26.14 10.36
CA LEU A 99 -29.00 -26.01 11.81
C LEU A 99 -27.75 -26.77 12.34
N THR A 100 -26.87 -27.26 11.47
CA THR A 100 -25.69 -28.08 11.76
C THR A 100 -24.37 -27.48 11.25
N ALA A 101 -24.37 -26.32 10.57
CA ALA A 101 -23.12 -25.67 10.17
C ALA A 101 -22.49 -24.91 11.36
N PRO A 102 -21.20 -25.09 11.67
CA PRO A 102 -20.55 -24.31 12.72
C PRO A 102 -20.61 -22.82 12.39
N GLU A 103 -21.06 -22.03 13.35
CA GLU A 103 -21.14 -20.56 13.26
C GLU A 103 -19.71 -19.99 13.21
N TYR A 104 -19.17 -19.84 12.01
CA TYR A 104 -17.83 -19.27 11.83
C TYR A 104 -17.90 -17.77 12.12
N LYS A 105 -17.18 -17.34 13.16
CA LYS A 105 -17.00 -15.92 13.46
C LYS A 105 -16.22 -15.23 12.35
N ASP A 106 -16.56 -13.97 12.08
CA ASP A 106 -15.83 -13.08 11.19
C ASP A 106 -14.32 -13.10 11.46
N PRO A 107 -13.47 -13.44 10.47
CA PRO A 107 -12.03 -13.51 10.67
C PRO A 107 -11.44 -12.13 10.92
N PHE A 108 -10.60 -12.03 11.93
CA PHE A 108 -9.81 -10.86 12.23
C PHE A 108 -8.39 -11.27 12.57
N GLY A 109 -7.41 -10.55 12.03
CA GLY A 109 -6.04 -10.96 12.20
C GLY A 109 -5.00 -9.99 11.66
N ILE A 110 -3.79 -10.52 11.57
CA ILE A 110 -2.61 -9.82 11.08
C ILE A 110 -2.22 -10.44 9.74
N SER A 111 -1.90 -9.57 8.79
CA SER A 111 -1.35 -9.96 7.49
C SER A 111 0.05 -9.40 7.36
N LEU A 112 0.97 -10.21 6.85
CA LEU A 112 2.27 -9.74 6.36
C LEU A 112 2.24 -9.77 4.84
N VAL A 113 3.11 -8.99 4.20
CA VAL A 113 3.24 -8.99 2.74
C VAL A 113 4.71 -8.87 2.35
N ALA A 114 5.10 -9.58 1.31
CA ALA A 114 6.39 -9.41 0.66
C ALA A 114 6.21 -9.59 -0.85
N GLY A 115 6.77 -8.69 -1.65
CA GLY A 115 6.58 -8.72 -3.08
C GLY A 115 7.62 -7.93 -3.86
N ALA A 116 7.51 -8.03 -5.18
CA ALA A 116 8.26 -7.22 -6.13
C ALA A 116 7.27 -6.42 -6.99
N GLU A 117 7.59 -5.17 -7.25
CA GLU A 117 6.82 -4.30 -8.14
C GLU A 117 7.71 -3.71 -9.23
N ILE A 118 7.14 -3.53 -10.41
CA ILE A 118 7.73 -2.79 -11.52
C ILE A 118 6.80 -1.65 -11.93
N THR A 119 7.33 -0.43 -12.00
CA THR A 119 6.61 0.76 -12.41
C THR A 119 7.07 1.22 -13.79
N LEU A 120 6.18 1.11 -14.78
CA LEU A 120 6.38 1.53 -16.17
C LEU A 120 5.46 2.73 -16.48
N GLY A 121 6.03 3.93 -16.43
CA GLY A 121 5.27 5.17 -16.67
C GLY A 121 4.23 5.43 -15.57
N ARG A 122 2.94 5.19 -15.88
CA ARG A 122 1.82 5.29 -14.92
C ARG A 122 1.27 3.94 -14.49
N ILE A 123 1.76 2.84 -15.05
CA ILE A 123 1.31 1.50 -14.70
C ILE A 123 2.32 0.90 -13.72
N ASN A 124 1.82 0.36 -12.62
CA ASN A 124 2.57 -0.39 -11.62
C ASN A 124 2.05 -1.83 -11.63
N VAL A 125 2.93 -2.78 -11.85
CA VAL A 125 2.63 -4.21 -11.81
C VAL A 125 3.39 -4.79 -10.64
N SER A 126 2.73 -5.54 -9.78
CA SER A 126 3.36 -6.16 -8.62
C SER A 126 2.98 -7.63 -8.53
N TYR A 127 3.90 -8.41 -8.00
CA TYR A 127 3.69 -9.78 -7.60
C TYR A 127 4.08 -9.92 -6.14
N ASP A 128 3.20 -10.49 -5.33
CA ASP A 128 3.43 -10.59 -3.89
C ASP A 128 2.85 -11.85 -3.25
N PHE A 129 3.43 -12.13 -2.09
CA PHE A 129 3.11 -13.20 -1.18
C PHE A 129 2.66 -12.60 0.15
N LYS A 130 1.45 -12.95 0.59
CA LYS A 130 0.76 -12.39 1.75
C LYS A 130 0.36 -13.50 2.72
N PRO A 131 1.23 -13.90 3.67
CA PRO A 131 0.84 -14.79 4.76
C PRO A 131 -0.02 -14.04 5.78
N ALA A 132 -1.10 -14.67 6.21
CA ALA A 132 -2.09 -14.11 7.09
C ALA A 132 -2.36 -15.05 8.28
N PHE A 133 -2.50 -14.45 9.45
CA PHE A 133 -2.73 -15.12 10.73
C PHE A 133 -4.05 -14.60 11.30
N ASN A 134 -5.05 -15.47 11.40
CA ASN A 134 -6.31 -15.18 12.06
C ASN A 134 -6.13 -15.28 13.57
N ILE A 135 -6.36 -14.19 14.29
CA ILE A 135 -6.32 -14.14 15.76
C ILE A 135 -7.67 -14.60 16.32
N SER A 136 -8.75 -14.30 15.61
CA SER A 136 -10.12 -14.68 15.96
C SER A 136 -10.92 -14.96 14.71
N GLY A 137 -11.81 -15.96 14.76
CA GLY A 137 -12.70 -16.30 13.65
C GLY A 137 -11.97 -16.88 12.43
N GLY A 138 -12.74 -17.11 11.37
CA GLY A 138 -12.27 -17.80 10.17
C GLY A 138 -12.16 -19.32 10.32
N GLU A 139 -12.01 -19.99 9.18
CA GLU A 139 -11.89 -21.46 9.13
C GLU A 139 -10.49 -21.97 9.51
N GLN A 140 -9.46 -21.14 9.29
CA GLN A 140 -8.05 -21.52 9.49
C GLN A 140 -7.30 -20.42 10.23
N ASN A 141 -6.45 -20.79 11.19
CA ASN A 141 -5.62 -19.85 11.94
C ASN A 141 -4.50 -19.23 11.09
N PHE A 142 -4.08 -19.91 10.02
CA PHE A 142 -3.02 -19.47 9.12
C PHE A 142 -3.36 -19.82 7.68
N TYR A 143 -3.17 -18.86 6.77
CA TYR A 143 -3.31 -19.07 5.34
C TYR A 143 -2.34 -18.16 4.58
N THR A 144 -2.03 -18.54 3.35
CA THR A 144 -1.13 -17.78 2.48
C THR A 144 -1.82 -17.42 1.20
N GLN A 145 -1.61 -16.19 0.74
CA GLN A 145 -2.16 -15.71 -0.52
C GLN A 145 -1.03 -15.25 -1.42
N THR A 146 -1.13 -15.55 -2.71
CA THR A 146 -0.30 -14.92 -3.73
C THR A 146 -1.17 -14.07 -4.62
N GLY A 147 -0.61 -12.97 -5.13
CA GLY A 147 -1.35 -12.04 -5.98
C GLY A 147 -0.45 -11.36 -6.99
N VAL A 148 -1.00 -11.14 -8.17
CA VAL A 148 -0.52 -10.17 -9.15
C VAL A 148 -1.43 -8.96 -9.07
N SER A 149 -0.88 -7.78 -8.79
CA SER A 149 -1.65 -6.53 -8.80
C SER A 149 -1.23 -5.63 -9.95
N VAL A 150 -2.21 -5.10 -10.67
CA VAL A 150 -2.01 -4.08 -11.70
C VAL A 150 -2.66 -2.79 -11.22
N ARG A 151 -1.83 -1.79 -10.93
CA ARG A 151 -2.22 -0.50 -10.36
C ARG A 151 -1.92 0.63 -11.33
N TYR A 152 -2.83 1.60 -11.45
CA TYR A 152 -2.64 2.83 -12.18
C TYR A 152 -2.29 3.98 -11.22
N ALA A 153 -1.18 4.68 -11.50
CA ALA A 153 -0.73 5.83 -10.74
C ALA A 153 -1.60 7.06 -11.02
N LEU A 154 -2.59 7.29 -10.16
CA LEU A 154 -3.50 8.43 -10.20
C LEU A 154 -2.75 9.77 -9.99
N LEU A 155 -1.76 9.78 -9.09
CA LEU A 155 -0.98 10.97 -8.78
C LEU A 155 0.51 10.66 -8.80
N SER A 156 1.27 11.32 -9.68
CA SER A 156 2.74 11.24 -9.69
C SER A 156 3.36 12.19 -8.67
N ASN A 157 4.50 11.79 -8.08
CA ASN A 157 5.28 12.62 -7.16
C ASN A 157 5.68 13.98 -7.75
N LYS A 158 5.96 14.05 -9.05
CA LYS A 158 6.29 15.32 -9.73
C LYS A 158 5.10 16.29 -9.69
N VAL A 159 3.89 15.77 -9.92
CA VAL A 159 2.66 16.56 -9.91
C VAL A 159 2.34 17.01 -8.50
N TYR A 160 2.41 16.10 -7.52
CA TYR A 160 2.19 16.43 -6.11
C TYR A 160 3.12 17.56 -5.63
N LYS A 161 4.43 17.45 -5.89
CA LYS A 161 5.41 18.49 -5.51
C LYS A 161 5.09 19.85 -6.16
N LYS A 162 4.62 19.87 -7.41
CA LYS A 162 4.19 21.11 -8.09
C LYS A 162 2.96 21.72 -7.41
N ILE A 163 1.96 20.92 -7.06
CA ILE A 163 0.74 21.37 -6.37
C ILE A 163 1.09 21.98 -5.01
N VAL A 164 1.92 21.29 -4.21
CA VAL A 164 2.37 21.78 -2.90
C VAL A 164 3.15 23.09 -3.01
N LYS A 165 4.07 23.20 -3.98
CA LYS A 165 4.81 24.45 -4.24
C LYS A 165 3.88 25.60 -4.62
N LYS A 166 2.89 25.37 -5.50
CA LYS A 166 1.90 26.39 -5.89
C LYS A 166 1.05 26.84 -4.70
N LYS A 167 0.58 25.91 -3.85
CA LYS A 167 -0.17 26.24 -2.63
C LYS A 167 0.66 27.08 -1.65
N LYS A 168 1.93 26.71 -1.42
CA LYS A 168 2.84 27.50 -0.57
C LYS A 168 3.08 28.90 -1.13
N LYS A 169 3.26 29.05 -2.45
CA LYS A 169 3.42 30.37 -3.10
C LYS A 169 2.17 31.24 -2.93
N LYS A 170 0.98 30.69 -3.14
CA LYS A 170 -0.30 31.41 -2.92
C LYS A 170 -0.48 31.86 -1.46
N LYS A 171 -0.19 30.98 -0.49
CA LYS A 171 -0.24 31.34 0.94
C LYS A 171 0.73 32.47 1.30
N ARG A 172 1.97 32.43 0.79
CA ARG A 172 2.96 33.51 0.98
C ARG A 172 2.49 34.83 0.37
N GLN A 173 1.91 34.79 -0.84
CA GLN A 173 1.35 35.98 -1.48
C GLN A 173 0.15 36.56 -0.71
N GLN A 174 -0.74 35.73 -0.18
CA GLN A 174 -1.87 36.16 0.65
C GLN A 174 -1.40 36.74 2.00
N ALA A 175 -0.41 36.12 2.65
CA ALA A 175 0.19 36.64 3.88
C ALA A 175 0.87 38.00 3.64
N GLY A 176 1.63 38.14 2.54
CA GLY A 176 2.22 39.43 2.16
C GLY A 176 1.19 40.51 1.88
N LYS A 177 0.09 40.18 1.17
CA LYS A 177 -1.02 41.12 0.95
C LYS A 177 -1.72 41.54 2.25
N LYS A 178 -1.98 40.61 3.17
CA LYS A 178 -2.55 40.92 4.49
C LYS A 178 -1.63 41.81 5.31
N TRP A 179 -0.34 41.52 5.31
CA TRP A 179 0.66 42.33 6.01
C TRP A 179 0.74 43.75 5.43
N TRP A 180 0.74 43.89 4.11
CA TRP A 180 0.72 45.20 3.45
C TRP A 180 -0.55 46.01 3.76
N MET A 181 -1.73 45.37 3.79
CA MET A 181 -2.98 46.03 4.18
C MET A 181 -3.02 46.43 5.68
N PHE A 182 -2.31 45.71 6.54
CA PHE A 182 -2.19 46.06 7.97
C PHE A 182 -1.43 47.38 8.14
N TRP A 183 -0.28 47.53 7.47
CA TRP A 183 0.50 48.78 7.54
C TRP A 183 -0.26 50.00 7.01
N LYS A 184 -1.04 49.83 5.95
CA LYS A 184 -1.85 50.91 5.36
C LYS A 184 -3.01 51.41 6.24
N LYS A 185 -3.30 50.73 7.36
CA LYS A 185 -4.32 51.11 8.35
C LYS A 185 -3.75 51.83 9.57
N VAL A 186 -2.42 51.88 9.69
CA VAL A 186 -1.71 52.44 10.85
C VAL A 186 -1.20 53.86 10.57
N GLU A 187 -1.15 54.27 9.29
CA GLU A 187 -1.10 55.67 8.85
C GLU A 187 -2.49 56.30 8.86
#